data_AF-A0A2V8PJ21-F1
#
_entry.id   AF-A0A2V8PJ21-F1
#
_cell.length_a   1.000
_cell.length_b   1.000
_cell.length_c   1.000
_cell.angle_alpha   90.00
_cell.angle_beta   90.00
_cell.angle_gamma   90.00
#
_symmetry.space_group_name_H-M   'P 1'
#
loop_
_entity.id
_entity.type
_entity.pdbx_description
1 polymer ?
#
loop_
_entity_poly.entity_id
_entity_poly.type
_entity_poly.pdbx_seq_one_letter_code
_entity_poly.pdbx_strand_id
1 'polypeptide(L)'
;MANRNRAEVRSAVHRRIRRRVRGTTERPRLAVYRSLNHIYAQIVDDEKAQTLAAASTTEKELRSSSGGNVEAAKRVGKAIAERALAAGINRVVFDRGGYLYHGRVKALTDAARASGLNKDEVVEAEAAGEKEAVAKESEPVEAAAKPKRGKGKAAKEASAKEKSK
;
A
#
# COMPACT_ATOMS: atom_id res chain seq x y z
N MET A 1 17.55 4.15 32.49
CA MET A 1 17.10 3.74 31.14
C MET A 1 17.93 4.48 30.10
N ALA A 2 18.68 3.79 29.24
CA ALA A 2 19.44 4.47 28.19
C ALA A 2 18.46 5.13 27.21
N ASN A 3 18.41 6.47 27.23
CA ASN A 3 17.68 7.28 26.27
C ASN A 3 18.39 7.14 24.91
N ARG A 4 18.11 6.05 24.18
CA ARG A 4 18.64 5.85 22.83
C ARG A 4 18.12 6.99 21.96
N ASN A 5 19.03 7.73 21.35
CA ASN A 5 18.70 8.84 20.48
C ASN A 5 17.75 8.34 19.37
N ARG A 6 16.58 8.97 19.24
CA ARG A 6 15.56 8.58 18.25
C ARG A 6 16.12 8.62 16.83
N ALA A 7 17.07 9.52 16.57
CA ALA A 7 17.74 9.62 15.27
C ALA A 7 18.61 8.38 14.97
N GLU A 8 19.36 7.87 15.96
CA GLU A 8 20.20 6.69 15.83
C GLU A 8 19.36 5.42 15.61
N VAL A 9 18.30 5.25 16.40
CA VAL A 9 17.37 4.13 16.26
C VAL A 9 16.74 4.14 14.86
N ARG A 10 16.27 5.30 14.40
CA ARG A 10 15.73 5.47 13.04
C ARG A 10 16.77 5.10 12.00
N SER A 11 18.00 5.62 12.10
CA SER A 11 19.07 5.34 11.14
C SER A 11 19.42 3.84 11.07
N ALA A 12 19.40 3.14 12.20
CA ALA A 12 19.60 1.69 12.23
C ALA A 12 18.47 0.91 11.53
N VAL A 13 17.21 1.28 11.80
CA VAL A 13 16.03 0.67 11.14
C VAL A 13 16.03 0.98 9.64
N HIS A 14 16.35 2.21 9.28
CA HIS A 14 16.45 2.68 7.90
C HIS A 14 17.50 1.88 7.11
N ARG A 15 18.70 1.72 7.68
CA ARG A 15 19.77 0.89 7.08
C ARG A 15 19.31 -0.56 6.92
N ARG A 16 18.58 -1.12 7.88
CA ARG A 16 18.05 -2.49 7.80
C ARG A 16 17.03 -2.64 6.65
N ILE A 17 16.14 -1.66 6.45
CA ILE A 17 15.16 -1.68 5.35
C ILE A 17 15.87 -1.62 4.00
N ARG A 18 16.87 -0.74 3.86
CA ARG A 18 17.66 -0.58 2.64
C ARG A 18 18.53 -1.77 2.25
N ARG A 19 18.66 -2.79 3.11
CA ARG A 19 19.26 -4.07 2.72
C ARG A 19 18.38 -4.85 1.73
N ARG A 20 17.07 -4.62 1.76
CA ARG A 20 16.09 -5.28 0.88
C ARG A 20 15.53 -4.33 -0.16
N VAL A 21 15.29 -3.08 0.21
CA VAL A 21 14.76 -2.04 -0.68
C VAL A 21 15.93 -1.32 -1.35
N ARG A 22 16.16 -1.60 -2.63
CA ARG A 22 17.15 -0.94 -3.49
C ARG A 22 16.44 -0.35 -4.71
N GLY A 23 16.79 0.89 -5.08
CA GLY A 23 16.30 1.51 -6.31
C GLY A 23 17.21 1.17 -7.48
N THR A 24 16.64 0.70 -8.59
CA THR A 24 17.37 0.51 -9.87
C THR A 24 17.02 1.63 -10.84
N THR A 25 17.69 1.69 -11.99
CA THR A 25 17.33 2.64 -13.06
C THR A 25 15.86 2.48 -13.51
N GLU A 26 15.36 1.24 -13.58
CA GLU A 26 13.98 0.94 -13.99
C GLU A 26 12.95 1.23 -12.89
N ARG A 27 13.33 0.98 -11.63
CA ARG A 27 12.46 1.16 -10.47
C ARG A 27 13.22 1.91 -9.37
N PRO A 28 13.38 3.24 -9.50
CA PRO A 28 14.07 4.04 -8.50
C PRO A 28 13.34 4.01 -7.15
N ARG A 29 14.03 4.31 -6.06
CA ARG A 29 13.41 4.32 -4.72
C ARG A 29 12.79 5.68 -4.44
N LEU A 30 11.59 5.71 -3.87
CA LEU A 30 11.00 6.89 -3.26
C LEU A 30 11.34 6.93 -1.77
N ALA A 31 12.34 7.72 -1.39
CA ALA A 31 12.76 7.90 -0.01
C ALA A 31 11.96 9.01 0.68
N VAL A 32 11.35 8.68 1.81
CA VAL A 32 10.58 9.64 2.64
C VAL A 32 11.37 10.01 3.89
N TYR A 33 11.50 11.32 4.14
CA TYR A 33 12.02 11.86 5.39
C TYR A 33 11.01 12.78 6.05
N ARG A 34 10.82 12.62 7.36
CA ARG A 34 9.86 13.39 8.14
C ARG A 34 10.52 14.01 9.36
N SER A 35 10.55 15.32 9.40
CA SER A 35 10.88 16.07 10.62
C SER A 35 9.60 16.42 11.39
N LEU A 36 9.76 17.09 12.53
CA LEU A 36 8.62 17.59 13.30
C LEU A 36 7.72 18.50 12.43
N ASN A 37 8.35 19.43 11.72
CA ASN A 37 7.64 20.52 11.03
C ASN A 37 7.50 20.31 9.52
N HIS A 38 8.25 19.39 8.91
CA HIS A 38 8.33 19.25 7.45
C HIS A 38 8.33 17.79 7.02
N ILE A 39 8.00 17.57 5.75
CA ILE A 39 8.14 16.29 5.06
C ILE A 39 8.86 16.51 3.73
N TYR A 40 9.71 15.56 3.41
CA TYR A 40 10.56 15.54 2.24
C TYR A 40 10.40 14.19 1.56
N ALA A 41 10.34 14.21 0.23
CA ALA A 41 10.30 13.02 -0.61
C ALA A 41 11.31 13.18 -1.74
N GLN A 42 12.04 12.10 -2.03
CA GLN A 42 13.06 12.08 -3.08
C GLN A 42 12.94 10.77 -3.85
N ILE A 43 13.03 10.84 -5.18
CA ILE A 43 13.18 9.69 -6.05
C ILE A 43 14.66 9.57 -6.40
N VAL A 44 15.27 8.46 -6.01
CA VAL A 44 16.71 8.22 -6.11
C VAL A 44 16.96 6.94 -6.89
N ASP A 45 17.88 7.02 -7.84
CA ASP A 45 18.49 5.88 -8.50
C ASP A 45 19.77 5.52 -7.73
N ASP A 46 19.82 4.32 -7.13
CA ASP A 46 20.99 3.87 -6.36
C ASP A 46 22.13 3.35 -7.26
N GLU A 47 21.89 3.06 -8.54
CA GLU A 47 22.93 2.61 -9.47
C GLU A 47 23.77 3.80 -9.94
N LYS A 48 23.08 4.89 -10.29
CA LYS A 48 23.72 6.15 -10.73
C LYS A 48 24.01 7.10 -9.58
N ALA A 49 23.55 6.78 -8.36
CA ALA A 49 23.62 7.64 -7.18
C ALA A 49 23.06 9.07 -7.42
N GLN A 50 22.03 9.17 -8.26
CA GLN A 50 21.43 10.44 -8.67
C GLN A 50 20.00 10.58 -8.16
N THR A 51 19.62 11.80 -7.79
CA THR A 51 18.24 12.14 -7.44
C THR A 51 17.52 12.63 -8.69
N LEU A 52 16.47 11.92 -9.09
CA LEU A 52 15.74 12.21 -10.32
C LEU A 52 14.64 13.25 -10.09
N ALA A 53 13.98 13.18 -8.93
CA ALA A 53 12.99 14.16 -8.52
C ALA A 53 13.02 14.33 -7.00
N ALA A 54 12.71 15.53 -6.53
CA ALA A 54 12.55 15.84 -5.12
C ALA A 54 11.32 16.72 -4.92
N ALA A 55 10.67 16.62 -3.77
CA ALA A 55 9.58 17.49 -3.36
C ALA A 55 9.59 17.66 -1.84
N SER A 56 9.33 18.88 -1.38
CA SER A 56 9.39 19.23 0.03
C SER A 56 8.39 20.31 0.39
N THR A 57 7.90 20.28 1.64
CA THR A 57 7.07 21.38 2.17
C THR A 57 7.80 22.70 2.32
N THR A 58 9.12 22.71 2.12
CA THR A 58 9.96 23.91 2.18
C THR A 58 10.01 24.67 0.86
N GLU A 59 9.64 24.04 -0.25
CA GLU A 59 9.59 24.69 -1.57
C GLU A 59 8.52 25.77 -1.62
N LYS A 60 8.80 26.85 -2.38
CA LYS A 60 7.91 28.02 -2.46
C LYS A 60 6.49 27.65 -2.91
N GLU A 61 6.38 26.74 -3.87
CA GLU A 61 5.09 26.29 -4.45
C GLU A 61 4.27 25.42 -3.49
N LEU A 62 4.94 24.71 -2.57
CA LEU A 62 4.31 23.75 -1.65
C LEU A 62 4.28 24.25 -0.21
N ARG A 63 4.76 25.47 0.03
CA ARG A 63 4.83 26.07 1.35
C ARG A 63 3.43 26.40 1.82
N SER A 64 3.12 25.96 3.04
CA SER A 64 1.86 26.27 3.71
C SER A 64 2.13 26.64 5.16
N SER A 65 1.10 27.06 5.89
CA SER A 65 1.19 27.42 7.31
C SER A 65 1.70 26.26 8.18
N SER A 66 1.38 25.01 7.80
CA SER A 66 1.90 23.80 8.43
C SER A 66 2.45 22.82 7.39
N GLY A 67 3.74 22.48 7.50
CA GLY A 67 4.39 21.41 6.72
C GLY A 67 4.39 20.05 7.44
N GLY A 68 3.89 20.03 8.67
CA GLY A 68 3.99 18.95 9.64
C GLY A 68 2.79 18.01 9.68
N ASN A 69 1.77 18.26 8.86
CA ASN A 69 0.46 17.59 8.93
C ASN A 69 0.24 16.56 7.80
N VAL A 70 -0.91 15.89 7.85
CA VAL A 70 -1.32 14.89 6.85
C VAL A 70 -1.65 15.54 5.51
N GLU A 71 -2.22 16.73 5.51
CA GLU A 71 -2.56 17.47 4.29
C GLU A 71 -1.32 17.88 3.49
N ALA A 72 -0.28 18.38 4.17
CA ALA A 72 1.00 18.69 3.55
C ALA A 72 1.64 17.44 2.94
N ALA A 73 1.52 16.29 3.61
CA ALA A 73 1.99 15.01 3.07
C ALA A 73 1.26 14.61 1.79
N LYS A 74 -0.07 14.84 1.70
CA LYS A 74 -0.84 14.62 0.47
C LYS A 74 -0.39 15.56 -0.65
N ARG A 75 -0.16 16.84 -0.36
CA ARG A 75 0.32 17.82 -1.36
C ARG A 75 1.69 17.43 -1.91
N VAL A 76 2.63 17.09 -1.03
CA VAL A 76 3.96 16.61 -1.43
C VAL A 76 3.88 15.30 -2.24
N GLY A 77 2.99 14.38 -1.86
CA GLY A 77 2.74 13.14 -2.59
C GLY A 77 2.23 13.36 -4.02
N LYS A 78 1.35 14.35 -4.23
CA LYS A 78 0.90 14.73 -5.57
C LYS A 78 2.04 15.35 -6.39
N ALA A 79 2.73 16.34 -5.81
CA ALA A 79 3.79 17.05 -6.50
C ALA A 79 4.96 16.15 -6.91
N ILE A 80 5.36 15.19 -6.05
CA ILE A 80 6.43 14.25 -6.41
C ILE A 80 6.01 13.30 -7.53
N ALA A 81 4.74 12.89 -7.57
CA ALA A 81 4.22 12.03 -8.63
C ALA A 81 4.17 12.77 -9.97
N GLU A 82 3.69 14.02 -9.99
CA GLU A 82 3.69 14.85 -11.20
C GLU A 82 5.10 15.06 -11.76
N ARG A 83 6.08 15.34 -10.89
CA ARG A 83 7.49 15.47 -11.27
C ARG A 83 8.09 14.16 -11.77
N ALA A 84 7.73 13.03 -11.15
CA ALA A 84 8.17 11.72 -11.59
C ALA A 84 7.64 11.36 -12.97
N LEU A 85 6.36 11.62 -13.23
CA LEU A 85 5.73 11.39 -14.53
C LEU A 85 6.32 12.31 -15.61
N ALA A 86 6.61 13.57 -15.28
CA ALA A 86 7.31 14.49 -16.17
C ALA A 86 8.73 14.00 -16.52
N ALA A 87 9.39 13.31 -15.59
CA ALA A 87 10.69 12.66 -15.80
C ALA A 87 10.59 11.26 -16.45
N GLY A 88 9.39 10.80 -16.83
CA GLY A 88 9.16 9.49 -17.46
C GLY A 88 9.23 8.29 -16.50
N ILE A 89 9.15 8.54 -15.19
CA ILE A 89 9.26 7.50 -14.15
C ILE A 89 7.86 7.03 -13.73
N ASN A 90 7.49 5.83 -14.15
CA ASN A 90 6.18 5.25 -13.84
C ASN A 90 6.21 4.31 -12.62
N ARG A 91 7.37 3.67 -12.38
CA ARG A 91 7.57 2.64 -11.35
C ARG A 91 8.59 3.09 -10.32
N VAL A 92 8.27 2.95 -9.03
CA VAL A 92 9.14 3.25 -7.90
C VAL A 92 8.99 2.22 -6.78
N VAL A 93 10.05 1.98 -6.03
CA VAL A 93 9.98 1.21 -4.77
C VAL A 93 9.80 2.20 -3.60
N PHE A 94 8.82 1.98 -2.73
CA PHE A 94 8.61 2.84 -1.57
C PHE A 94 9.61 2.56 -0.43
N ASP A 95 10.40 3.56 -0.03
CA ASP A 95 11.25 3.55 1.17
C ASP A 95 10.65 4.46 2.25
N ARG A 96 10.03 3.83 3.26
CA ARG A 96 9.41 4.51 4.41
C ARG A 96 10.40 5.19 5.37
N GLY A 97 11.69 5.17 5.09
CA GLY A 97 12.64 6.04 5.77
C GLY A 97 12.96 5.67 7.23
N GLY A 98 12.60 4.46 7.67
CA GLY A 98 12.71 4.03 9.06
C GLY A 98 11.54 4.44 9.95
N TYR A 99 10.52 5.08 9.38
CA TYR A 99 9.28 5.40 10.07
C TYR A 99 8.27 4.25 9.95
N LEU A 100 7.30 4.22 10.87
CA LEU A 100 6.13 3.35 10.73
C LEU A 100 5.28 3.80 9.55
N TYR A 101 4.74 2.84 8.81
CA TYR A 101 3.84 3.11 7.71
C TYR A 101 2.44 3.44 8.24
N HIS A 102 2.26 4.72 8.61
CA HIS A 102 1.03 5.26 9.17
C HIS A 102 0.96 6.77 8.93
N GLY A 103 -0.21 7.36 9.18
CA GLY A 103 -0.44 8.80 9.19
C GLY A 103 0.16 9.50 7.96
N ARG A 104 1.10 10.40 8.19
CA ARG A 104 1.76 11.21 7.14
C ARG A 104 2.47 10.37 6.07
N VAL A 105 3.14 9.28 6.45
CA VAL A 105 3.89 8.45 5.49
C VAL A 105 2.93 7.71 4.57
N LYS A 106 1.85 7.15 5.14
CA LYS A 106 0.79 6.50 4.38
C LYS A 106 0.07 7.51 3.45
N ALA A 107 -0.28 8.67 3.97
CA ALA A 107 -0.98 9.69 3.19
C ALA A 107 -0.15 10.21 2.00
N LEU A 108 1.18 10.29 2.13
CA LEU A 108 2.07 10.64 1.03
C LEU A 108 2.05 9.57 -0.06
N THR A 109 2.16 8.29 0.32
CA THR A 109 2.14 7.19 -0.66
C THR A 109 0.79 7.03 -1.33
N ASP A 110 -0.30 7.22 -0.59
CA ASP A 110 -1.66 7.12 -1.12
C ASP A 110 -1.92 8.24 -2.13
N ALA A 111 -1.46 9.46 -1.83
CA ALA A 111 -1.54 10.59 -2.75
C ALA A 111 -0.68 10.38 -4.01
N ALA A 112 0.53 9.86 -3.87
CA ALA A 112 1.40 9.55 -5.01
C ALA A 112 0.79 8.48 -5.93
N ARG A 113 0.19 7.44 -5.34
CA ARG A 113 -0.54 6.39 -6.07
C ARG A 113 -1.76 6.95 -6.81
N ALA A 114 -2.55 7.78 -6.14
CA ALA A 114 -3.71 8.44 -6.75
C ALA A 114 -3.32 9.34 -7.94
N SER A 115 -2.15 9.97 -7.88
CA SER A 115 -1.58 10.77 -8.98
C SER A 115 -0.94 9.92 -10.08
N GLY A 116 -1.02 8.59 -10.01
CA GLY A 116 -0.61 7.69 -11.10
C GLY A 116 0.82 7.16 -11.01
N LEU A 117 1.48 7.29 -9.85
CA LEU A 117 2.78 6.66 -9.59
C LEU A 117 2.55 5.20 -9.12
N ASN A 118 3.15 4.20 -9.78
CA ASN A 118 2.89 2.76 -9.56
C ASN A 118 1.47 2.26 -9.94
N LYS A 119 0.98 2.59 -11.15
CA LYS A 119 -0.29 2.05 -11.67
C LYS A 119 -0.27 0.52 -11.86
N ASP A 120 0.91 -0.06 -12.07
CA ASP A 120 1.05 -1.48 -12.41
C ASP A 120 0.82 -2.43 -11.21
N GLU A 121 0.75 -1.92 -9.97
CA GLU A 121 0.38 -2.74 -8.80
C GLU A 121 -1.13 -3.05 -8.76
N VAL A 122 -1.97 -2.31 -9.49
CA VAL A 122 -3.43 -2.54 -9.52
C VAL A 122 -3.81 -3.62 -10.56
N VAL A 123 -3.03 -3.75 -11.64
CA VAL A 123 -3.27 -4.72 -12.71
C VAL A 123 -3.02 -6.16 -12.25
N GLU A 124 -2.05 -6.38 -11.36
CA GLU A 124 -1.77 -7.71 -10.76
C GLU A 124 -2.80 -8.11 -9.68
N ALA A 125 -3.47 -7.14 -9.04
CA ALA A 125 -4.52 -7.40 -8.05
C ALA A 125 -5.88 -7.69 -8.71
N GLU A 126 -6.17 -7.05 -9.85
CA GLU A 126 -7.38 -7.35 -10.64
C GLU A 126 -7.20 -8.62 -11.49
N ALA A 127 -5.99 -8.93 -11.98
CA ALA A 127 -5.71 -10.18 -12.71
C ALA A 127 -5.67 -11.44 -11.83
N ALA A 128 -5.48 -11.31 -10.50
CA ALA A 128 -5.58 -12.44 -9.57
C ALA A 128 -7.03 -12.82 -9.26
N GLY A 129 -7.97 -11.86 -9.36
CA GLY A 129 -9.39 -12.11 -9.15
C GLY A 129 -10.08 -12.88 -10.28
N GLU A 130 -9.60 -12.77 -11.52
CA GLU A 130 -10.16 -13.50 -12.66
C GLU A 130 -9.57 -14.91 -12.82
N LYS A 131 -8.34 -15.16 -12.35
CA LYS A 131 -7.69 -16.48 -12.47
C LYS A 131 -8.18 -17.53 -11.47
N GLU A 132 -8.85 -17.13 -10.40
CA GLU A 132 -9.42 -18.06 -9.41
C GLU A 132 -10.83 -18.57 -9.81
N ALA A 133 -11.52 -17.87 -10.72
CA ALA A 133 -12.86 -18.27 -11.18
C ALA A 133 -12.84 -19.32 -12.31
N VAL A 134 -11.82 -19.34 -13.16
CA VAL A 134 -11.76 -20.22 -14.35
C VAL A 134 -11.34 -21.67 -14.00
N ALA A 135 -10.81 -21.91 -12.80
CA ALA A 135 -10.34 -23.24 -12.39
C ALA A 135 -11.45 -24.16 -11.81
N LYS A 136 -12.71 -23.71 -11.71
CA LYS A 136 -13.83 -24.50 -11.16
C LYS A 136 -14.81 -25.05 -12.19
N GLU A 137 -14.64 -24.77 -13.49
CA GLU A 137 -15.61 -25.16 -14.53
C GLU A 137 -15.14 -26.24 -15.52
N SER A 138 -13.98 -26.87 -15.34
CA SER A 138 -13.48 -27.87 -16.28
C SER A 138 -13.01 -29.17 -15.64
N GLU A 139 -13.95 -29.95 -15.10
CA GLU A 139 -13.88 -31.40 -15.22
C GLU A 139 -15.26 -31.95 -15.63
N PRO A 140 -15.42 -32.52 -16.83
CA PRO A 140 -16.50 -33.44 -17.11
C PRO A 140 -16.06 -34.89 -16.83
N VAL A 141 -17.02 -35.73 -16.40
CA VAL A 141 -17.38 -37.05 -16.97
C VAL A 141 -17.91 -38.05 -15.90
N GLU A 142 -19.20 -38.37 -16.06
CA GLU A 142 -19.96 -39.62 -15.81
C GLU A 142 -20.01 -40.36 -14.45
N ALA A 143 -21.22 -40.30 -13.88
CA ALA A 143 -22.17 -41.40 -13.61
C ALA A 143 -21.68 -42.80 -13.16
N ALA A 144 -22.06 -43.18 -11.92
CA ALA A 144 -22.48 -44.55 -11.60
C ALA A 144 -23.56 -44.56 -10.50
N ALA A 145 -24.75 -45.06 -10.85
CA ALA A 145 -25.91 -45.20 -9.99
C ALA A 145 -25.94 -46.56 -9.26
N LYS A 146 -26.61 -46.62 -8.09
CA LYS A 146 -27.60 -47.66 -7.69
C LYS A 146 -28.27 -47.33 -6.32
N PRO A 147 -29.43 -47.92 -5.97
CA PRO A 147 -30.60 -47.12 -5.57
C PRO A 147 -31.19 -47.41 -4.16
N LYS A 148 -32.02 -46.44 -3.73
CA LYS A 148 -33.17 -46.44 -2.80
C LYS A 148 -33.23 -47.43 -1.62
N ARG A 149 -33.41 -46.87 -0.42
CA ARG A 149 -34.46 -47.29 0.52
C ARG A 149 -34.96 -46.11 1.35
N GLY A 150 -36.17 -45.65 1.03
CA GLY A 150 -36.91 -44.72 1.87
C GLY A 150 -37.57 -45.43 3.04
N LYS A 151 -37.70 -44.73 4.15
CA LYS A 151 -38.85 -44.81 5.07
C LYS A 151 -39.05 -43.41 5.66
N GLY A 152 -40.13 -42.77 5.23
CA GLY A 152 -40.62 -41.56 5.89
C GLY A 152 -41.31 -41.90 7.21
N LYS A 153 -41.43 -40.86 8.03
CA LYS A 153 -42.43 -40.56 9.08
C LYS A 153 -41.78 -39.48 9.97
N ALA A 154 -42.43 -38.43 10.44
CA ALA A 154 -43.76 -37.90 10.24
C ALA A 154 -43.72 -36.47 10.80
N ALA A 155 -44.66 -35.64 10.35
CA ALA A 155 -44.96 -34.33 10.87
C ALA A 155 -45.20 -34.31 12.40
N LYS A 156 -44.89 -33.17 13.04
CA LYS A 156 -45.85 -32.50 13.93
C LYS A 156 -45.47 -31.04 14.19
N GLU A 157 -46.32 -30.15 13.67
CA GLU A 157 -46.60 -28.82 14.21
C GLU A 157 -47.19 -28.89 15.62
N ALA A 158 -46.91 -27.86 16.45
CA ALA A 158 -47.80 -27.22 17.45
C ALA A 158 -46.95 -26.19 18.22
N SER A 159 -47.01 -24.89 17.95
CA SER A 159 -48.02 -23.90 18.38
C SER A 159 -48.04 -23.57 19.89
N ALA A 160 -47.73 -22.29 20.18
CA ALA A 160 -48.45 -21.37 21.08
C ALA A 160 -48.10 -21.26 22.60
N LYS A 161 -48.04 -19.97 22.99
CA LYS A 161 -48.38 -19.32 24.29
C LYS A 161 -47.38 -19.45 25.45
N GLU A 162 -46.77 -18.35 25.90
CA GLU A 162 -47.33 -17.26 26.75
C GLU A 162 -47.52 -17.70 28.22
N LYS A 163 -46.74 -17.06 29.12
CA LYS A 163 -46.94 -16.79 30.57
C LYS A 163 -45.58 -16.75 31.28
N SER A 164 -45.01 -15.57 31.54
CA SER A 164 -45.18 -14.81 32.80
C SER A 164 -44.70 -15.56 34.05
N LYS A 165 -43.51 -15.22 34.55
CA LYS A 165 -43.28 -14.89 35.96
C LYS A 165 -42.02 -14.06 36.09
#